data_AF-A0A929H0V2-F1
#
_entry.id   AF-A0A929H0V2-F1
#
_cell.length_a   1.000
_cell.length_b   1.000
_cell.length_c   1.000
_cell.angle_alpha   90.00
_cell.angle_beta   90.00
_cell.angle_gamma   90.00
#
_symmetry.space_group_name_H-M   'P 1'
#
loop_
_entity.id
_entity.type
_entity.pdbx_description
1 polymer ?
#
loop_
_entity_poly.entity_id
_entity_poly.type
_entity_poly.pdbx_seq_one_letter_code
_entity_poly.pdbx_strand_id
1 'polypeptide(L)'
;MLLYLHIYAESRVEPGAYLQRGQRIGHPSCEGGFSDATHLHFARRYNGEWIPAGSGPAPLVLSGWTAHEDATPYNGTLTRDDEVRTAYECWDDDFNGLVSDNEPRHQFVNSSERAGGV
;
A
#
# COMPACT_ATOMS: atom_id res chain seq x y z
N MET A 1 0.69 1.10 15.86
CA MET A 1 -0.06 -0.02 15.25
C MET A 1 -0.23 0.25 13.77
N LEU A 2 -0.08 -0.78 12.94
CA LEU A 2 -0.39 -0.72 11.51
C LEU A 2 -1.74 -1.39 11.26
N LEU A 3 -2.55 -0.78 10.40
CA LEU A 3 -3.82 -1.32 9.92
C LEU A 3 -3.66 -1.67 8.45
N TYR A 4 -4.11 -2.86 8.10
CA TYR A 4 -4.25 -3.32 6.73
C TYR A 4 -5.72 -3.70 6.51
N LEU A 5 -6.34 -3.14 5.47
CA LEU A 5 -7.75 -3.32 5.11
C LEU A 5 -7.82 -3.77 3.64
N HIS A 6 -8.93 -4.40 3.26
CA HIS A 6 -9.08 -5.09 1.97
C HIS A 6 -8.12 -6.27 1.84
N ILE A 7 -8.07 -7.08 2.90
CA ILE A 7 -7.37 -8.38 2.91
C ILE A 7 -8.42 -9.49 2.84
N TYR A 8 -8.18 -10.50 1.99
CA TYR A 8 -9.02 -11.68 1.89
C TYR A 8 -9.15 -12.43 3.22
N ALA A 9 -10.35 -12.86 3.56
CA ALA A 9 -10.62 -13.56 4.81
C ALA A 9 -9.89 -14.90 4.89
N GLU A 10 -9.80 -15.63 3.78
CA GLU A 10 -9.03 -16.87 3.72
C GLU A 10 -7.54 -16.56 3.57
N SER A 11 -6.68 -17.34 4.24
CA SER A 11 -5.22 -17.23 4.15
C SER A 11 -4.60 -15.94 4.71
N ARG A 12 -5.36 -15.08 5.41
CA ARG A 12 -4.77 -14.04 6.26
C ARG A 12 -4.27 -14.63 7.58
N VAL A 13 -3.37 -13.92 8.23
CA VAL A 13 -2.83 -14.33 9.54
C VAL A 13 -3.90 -14.31 10.64
N GLU A 14 -3.79 -15.25 11.57
CA GLU A 14 -4.72 -15.39 12.69
C GLU A 14 -4.47 -14.35 13.80
N PRO A 15 -5.50 -13.94 14.55
CA PRO A 15 -5.34 -13.07 15.71
C PRO A 15 -4.37 -13.65 16.74
N GLY A 16 -3.46 -12.80 17.25
CA GLY A 16 -2.44 -13.20 18.21
C GLY A 16 -1.15 -13.78 17.59
N ALA A 17 -1.08 -13.92 16.26
CA ALA A 17 0.15 -14.28 15.58
C ALA A 17 1.26 -13.23 15.80
N TYR A 18 2.46 -13.69 16.12
CA TYR A 18 3.65 -12.86 16.17
C TYR A 18 4.26 -12.76 14.78
N LEU A 19 4.51 -11.51 14.33
CA LEU A 19 5.00 -11.23 13.00
C LEU A 19 6.38 -10.55 13.02
N GLN A 20 7.19 -10.90 12.03
CA GLN A 20 8.44 -10.25 11.67
C GLN A 20 8.23 -9.41 10.42
N ARG A 21 9.05 -8.37 10.25
CA ARG A 21 9.06 -7.57 9.03
C ARG A 21 9.27 -8.48 7.81
N GLY A 22 8.46 -8.28 6.78
CA GLY A 22 8.52 -9.04 5.52
C GLY A 22 7.72 -10.34 5.53
N GLN A 23 7.16 -10.77 6.66
CA GLN A 23 6.26 -11.92 6.68
C GLN A 23 4.94 -11.59 5.96
N ARG A 24 4.44 -12.56 5.19
CA ARG A 24 3.15 -12.46 4.51
C ARG A 24 2.01 -12.52 5.52
N ILE A 25 1.07 -11.59 5.40
CA ILE A 25 -0.08 -11.47 6.31
C ILE A 25 -1.43 -11.81 5.65
N GLY A 26 -1.42 -12.16 4.36
CA GLY A 26 -2.60 -12.42 3.53
C GLY A 26 -2.36 -11.94 2.10
N HIS A 27 -3.45 -11.66 1.37
CA HIS A 27 -3.41 -11.04 0.05
C HIS A 27 -4.55 -10.03 -0.14
N PRO A 28 -4.38 -9.02 -1.02
CA PRO A 28 -5.42 -8.03 -1.29
C PRO A 28 -6.72 -8.66 -1.81
N SER A 29 -7.85 -8.03 -1.49
CA SER A 29 -9.20 -8.40 -1.94
C SER A 29 -10.09 -7.15 -2.02
N CYS A 30 -11.41 -7.32 -2.18
CA CYS A 30 -12.39 -6.23 -2.02
C CYS A 30 -13.12 -6.30 -0.66
N GLU A 31 -12.75 -7.22 0.23
CA GLU A 31 -13.46 -7.49 1.49
C GLU A 31 -13.16 -6.45 2.58
N GLY A 32 -13.89 -6.48 3.70
CA GLY A 32 -13.60 -5.66 4.89
C GLY A 32 -14.15 -4.24 4.85
N GLY A 33 -14.79 -3.81 3.76
CA GLY A 33 -15.42 -2.49 3.64
C GLY A 33 -15.98 -2.24 2.24
N PHE A 34 -16.43 -1.02 1.98
CA PHE A 34 -16.74 -0.58 0.62
C PHE A 34 -15.46 -0.42 -0.19
N SER A 35 -15.45 -0.86 -1.45
CA SER A 35 -14.32 -0.70 -2.36
C SER A 35 -14.78 -0.71 -3.82
N ASP A 36 -14.25 0.22 -4.62
CA ASP A 36 -14.50 0.29 -6.06
C ASP A 36 -13.57 -0.63 -6.87
N ALA A 37 -12.45 -1.09 -6.29
CA ALA A 37 -11.45 -1.95 -6.95
C ALA A 37 -10.62 -2.78 -5.96
N THR A 38 -9.95 -3.84 -6.42
CA THR A 38 -9.00 -4.58 -5.57
C THR A 38 -7.77 -3.74 -5.28
N HIS A 39 -7.59 -3.34 -4.03
CA HIS A 39 -6.43 -2.58 -3.56
C HIS A 39 -6.17 -2.89 -2.08
N LEU A 40 -5.10 -2.33 -1.52
CA LEU A 40 -4.78 -2.44 -0.10
C LEU A 40 -4.95 -1.06 0.55
N HIS A 41 -5.79 -0.99 1.57
CA HIS A 41 -5.84 0.19 2.44
C HIS A 41 -4.88 0.02 3.61
N PHE A 42 -3.97 0.96 3.79
CA PHE A 42 -2.95 0.94 4.84
C PHE A 42 -3.00 2.21 5.68
N ALA A 43 -2.93 2.06 7.00
CA ALA A 43 -2.96 3.18 7.91
C ALA A 43 -2.18 2.89 9.20
N ARG A 44 -1.94 3.94 9.99
CA ARG A 44 -1.24 3.85 11.28
C ARG A 44 -2.04 4.51 12.39
N ARG A 45 -2.02 3.86 13.56
CA ARG A 45 -2.61 4.37 14.80
C ARG A 45 -1.63 4.32 15.95
N TYR A 46 -1.74 5.28 16.86
CA TYR A 46 -1.00 5.31 18.13
C TYR A 46 -1.97 5.64 19.27
N ASN A 47 -1.97 4.83 20.32
CA ASN A 47 -2.91 4.95 21.46
C ASN A 47 -4.39 5.09 21.06
N GLY A 48 -4.79 4.42 19.98
CA GLY A 48 -6.17 4.47 19.47
C GLY A 48 -6.46 5.62 18.49
N GLU A 49 -5.58 6.61 18.40
CA GLU A 49 -5.73 7.74 17.48
C GLU A 49 -5.07 7.47 16.13
N TRP A 50 -5.68 8.00 15.08
CA TRP A 50 -5.12 7.97 13.73
C TRP A 50 -3.96 8.94 13.60
N ILE A 51 -2.88 8.49 12.96
CA ILE A 51 -1.76 9.36 12.62
C ILE A 51 -1.89 9.75 11.14
N PRO A 52 -1.92 11.06 10.80
CA PRO A 52 -1.96 11.53 9.41
C PRO A 52 -0.86 10.89 8.57
N ALA A 53 -1.10 10.63 7.29
CA ALA A 53 -0.09 10.02 6.42
C ALA A 53 0.94 11.07 5.96
N GLY A 54 0.47 12.26 5.58
CA GLY A 54 1.26 13.24 4.85
C GLY A 54 1.58 14.54 5.58
N SER A 55 1.21 14.66 6.85
CA SER A 55 1.47 15.87 7.63
C SER A 55 1.82 15.57 9.09
N GLY A 56 2.25 16.62 9.78
CA GLY A 56 2.56 16.58 11.20
C GLY A 56 3.95 16.02 11.52
N PRO A 57 4.23 15.80 12.81
CA PRO A 57 5.58 15.53 13.30
C PRO A 57 6.06 14.08 13.08
N ALA A 58 5.19 13.19 12.63
CA ALA A 58 5.49 11.78 12.41
C ALA A 58 5.31 11.46 10.92
N PRO A 59 6.31 11.63 10.04
CA PRO A 59 6.15 11.35 8.62
C PRO A 59 5.91 9.85 8.35
N LEU A 60 5.16 9.51 7.30
CA LEU A 60 5.05 8.13 6.81
C LEU A 60 6.14 7.90 5.77
N VAL A 61 7.09 7.04 6.10
CA VAL A 61 8.21 6.68 5.20
C VAL A 61 8.13 5.19 4.87
N LEU A 62 8.00 4.87 3.58
CA LEU A 62 7.92 3.51 3.04
C LEU A 62 9.04 3.32 2.02
N SER A 63 10.07 2.53 2.37
CA SER A 63 11.20 2.27 1.45
C SER A 63 11.84 3.56 0.88
N GLY A 64 11.99 4.57 1.74
CA GLY A 64 12.51 5.89 1.39
C GLY A 64 11.47 6.88 0.85
N TRP A 65 10.29 6.43 0.43
CA TRP A 65 9.20 7.29 -0.03
C TRP A 65 8.50 7.95 1.15
N THR A 66 8.57 9.27 1.21
CA THR A 66 7.84 10.09 2.20
C THR A 66 6.51 10.52 1.62
N ALA A 67 5.41 10.26 2.35
CA ALA A 67 4.08 10.67 1.93
C ALA A 67 3.79 12.14 2.25
N HIS A 68 3.03 12.79 1.38
CA HIS A 68 2.51 14.15 1.51
C HIS A 68 1.03 14.17 1.15
N GLU A 69 0.24 14.88 1.95
CA GLU A 69 -1.20 15.00 1.75
C GLU A 69 -1.56 16.24 0.95
N ASP A 70 -2.68 16.17 0.24
CA ASP A 70 -3.33 17.32 -0.36
C ASP A 70 -4.51 17.78 0.54
N ALA A 71 -5.08 18.94 0.26
CA ALA A 71 -6.33 19.39 0.86
C ALA A 71 -7.53 18.49 0.51
N THR A 72 -7.48 17.79 -0.62
CA THR A 72 -8.55 16.88 -1.06
C THR A 72 -8.23 15.43 -0.71
N PRO A 73 -9.16 14.68 -0.07
CA PRO A 73 -8.98 13.25 0.16
C PRO A 73 -8.63 12.50 -1.14
N TYR A 74 -7.82 11.45 -1.03
CA TYR A 74 -7.31 10.64 -2.14
C TYR A 74 -6.24 11.30 -3.03
N ASN A 75 -6.01 12.61 -2.89
CA ASN A 75 -4.91 13.30 -3.57
C ASN A 75 -3.68 13.39 -2.64
N GLY A 76 -2.51 13.43 -3.27
CA GLY A 76 -1.24 13.55 -2.56
C GLY A 76 -0.06 13.12 -3.42
N THR A 77 1.12 13.13 -2.81
CA THR A 77 2.36 12.69 -3.47
C THR A 77 3.22 11.84 -2.54
N LEU A 78 4.11 11.05 -3.13
CA LEU A 78 5.26 10.46 -2.46
C LEU A 78 6.54 11.08 -3.03
N THR A 79 7.50 11.39 -2.17
CA THR A 79 8.82 11.89 -2.58
C THR A 79 9.94 10.98 -2.08
N ARG A 80 10.92 10.70 -2.95
CA ARG A 80 12.16 10.01 -2.59
C ARG A 80 13.30 10.62 -3.40
N ASP A 81 14.27 11.20 -2.72
CA ASP A 81 15.35 11.96 -3.35
C ASP A 81 14.77 13.05 -4.29
N ASP A 82 15.15 13.04 -5.57
CA ASP A 82 14.61 13.95 -6.59
C ASP A 82 13.35 13.42 -7.31
N GLU A 83 12.88 12.22 -6.95
CA GLU A 83 11.67 11.63 -7.53
C GLU A 83 10.39 12.05 -6.80
N VAL A 84 9.34 12.34 -7.57
CA VAL A 84 7.98 12.60 -7.07
C VAL A 84 7.00 11.68 -7.80
N ARG A 85 6.13 10.99 -7.04
CA ARG A 85 5.04 10.16 -7.56
C ARG A 85 3.72 10.72 -7.08
N THR A 86 2.80 10.97 -8.01
CA THR A 86 1.53 11.64 -7.70
C THR A 86 0.40 10.63 -7.66
N ALA A 87 -0.52 10.78 -6.72
CA ALA A 87 -1.72 9.96 -6.67
C ALA A 87 -2.50 10.10 -7.99
N TYR A 88 -2.86 8.95 -8.58
CA TYR A 88 -3.62 8.90 -9.82
C TYR A 88 -4.42 7.61 -9.85
N GLU A 89 -5.66 7.69 -10.34
CA GLU A 89 -6.58 6.56 -10.44
C GLU A 89 -6.16 5.54 -11.50
N CYS A 90 -5.44 5.98 -12.54
CA CYS A 90 -4.89 5.10 -13.55
C CYS A 90 -3.49 4.62 -13.17
N TRP A 91 -3.08 3.48 -13.73
CA TRP A 91 -1.72 2.99 -13.59
C TRP A 91 -0.84 3.57 -14.68
N ASP A 92 0.16 4.35 -14.28
CA ASP A 92 1.20 4.89 -15.15
C ASP A 92 2.57 4.78 -14.43
N ASP A 93 3.41 3.87 -14.92
CA ASP A 93 4.70 3.54 -14.29
C ASP A 93 5.64 4.75 -14.17
N ASP A 94 5.54 5.72 -15.08
CA ASP A 94 6.37 6.93 -15.08
C ASP A 94 5.76 8.01 -14.16
N PHE A 95 4.46 7.98 -13.90
CA PHE A 95 3.78 8.98 -13.07
C PHE A 95 3.56 8.55 -11.61
N ASN A 96 2.96 7.38 -11.37
CA ASN A 96 2.61 6.88 -10.04
C ASN A 96 3.24 5.51 -9.70
N GLY A 97 4.03 4.95 -10.62
CA GLY A 97 4.73 3.67 -10.43
C GLY A 97 5.68 3.66 -9.24
N LEU A 98 5.56 2.63 -8.40
CA LEU A 98 6.46 2.34 -7.28
C LEU A 98 6.95 0.89 -7.40
N VAL A 99 8.28 0.70 -7.43
CA VAL A 99 8.89 -0.63 -7.46
C VAL A 99 9.27 -1.03 -6.03
N SER A 100 8.82 -2.23 -5.61
CA SER A 100 9.17 -2.77 -4.29
C SER A 100 10.66 -3.09 -4.20
N ASP A 101 11.26 -2.76 -3.07
CA ASP A 101 12.63 -3.09 -2.69
C ASP A 101 12.71 -4.38 -1.82
N ASN A 102 11.60 -5.09 -1.62
CA ASN A 102 11.60 -6.36 -0.92
C ASN A 102 12.17 -7.48 -1.80
N GLU A 103 12.99 -8.36 -1.21
CA GLU A 103 13.52 -9.55 -1.88
C GLU A 103 12.69 -10.82 -1.55
N PRO A 104 12.51 -11.77 -2.49
CA PRO A 104 12.91 -11.67 -3.89
C PRO A 104 12.05 -10.62 -4.62
N ARG A 105 12.67 -9.83 -5.49
CA ARG A 105 11.94 -8.88 -6.33
C ARG A 105 10.88 -9.60 -7.15
N HIS A 106 9.62 -9.47 -6.72
CA HIS A 106 8.48 -9.97 -7.46
C HIS A 106 8.22 -9.00 -8.61
N GLN A 107 8.45 -9.45 -9.85
CA GLN A 107 7.91 -8.77 -11.02
C GLN A 107 6.38 -8.86 -10.93
N PHE A 108 5.71 -7.70 -10.83
CA PHE A 108 4.27 -7.64 -11.03
C PHE A 108 4.01 -7.96 -12.50
N VAL A 109 3.64 -9.20 -12.79
CA VAL A 109 3.20 -9.62 -14.13
C VAL A 109 1.81 -9.04 -14.36
N ASN A 110 1.66 -8.18 -15.36
CA ASN A 110 0.37 -7.59 -15.70
C ASN A 110 -0.62 -8.69 -16.09
N SER A 111 -1.90 -8.51 -15.78
CA SER A 111 -2.95 -9.48 -16.08
C SER A 111 -3.07 -9.79 -17.59
N SER A 112 -2.61 -8.89 -18.47
CA SER A 112 -2.52 -9.09 -19.91
C SER A 112 -1.50 -10.16 -20.33
N GLU A 113 -0.51 -10.48 -19.49
CA GLU A 113 0.53 -11.47 -19.78
C GLU A 113 0.16 -12.89 -19.31
N ARG A 114 -0.91 -13.06 -18.51
CA ARG A 114 -1.41 -14.38 -18.08
C ARG A 114 -2.33 -15.07 -19.09
N ALA A 115 -2.74 -14.39 -20.16
CA ALA A 115 -3.69 -14.93 -21.14
C ALA A 115 -3.06 -15.85 -22.21
N GLY A 116 -1.85 -16.38 -21.99
CA GLY A 116 -1.08 -17.11 -23.00
C GLY A 116 -0.63 -18.53 -22.64
N GLY A 117 -1.07 -19.12 -21.53
CA GLY A 117 -0.65 -20.46 -21.11
C GLY A 117 -1.84 -21.38 -20.88
N VAL A 118 -1.96 -22.39 -21.75
CA VAL A 118 -2.78 -23.61 -21.57
C VAL A 118 -2.42 -24.36 -20.28
#